data_AF-A0A852GNP1-F1
#
_entry.id   AF-A0A852GNP1-F1
#
_cell.length_a   1.000
_cell.length_b   1.000
_cell.length_c   1.000
_cell.angle_alpha   90.00
_cell.angle_beta   90.00
_cell.angle_gamma   90.00
#
_symmetry.space_group_name_H-M   'P 1'
#
loop_
_entity.id
_entity.type
_entity.pdbx_description
1 polymer ?
#
loop_
_entity_poly.entity_id
_entity_poly.type
_entity_poly.pdbx_seq_one_letter_code
_entity_poly.pdbx_strand_id
1 'polypeptide(L)'
;EFNVGQYRRDLVKKYKSFEFFLPDNEEGLKIRKQCALAALNDVRQYLSEENGHVAVFDATNTTRERRETIYKFGEENGYKTFFVESVCVDPEVIAANIVQVKLGSPDYVDCSNDEATEDFMKRIECYKNSYETLDETLDKDLSYIKIMDVGRSYLVNRVMDHIQSRIVYYLMNIHVTPRSIYLCRHGESELNLKGRIGGDPGLSVRGKEFAKSLAQFINEQNIKDLKVWTSQMKRTIQTAEALGVPYEQWKVLNEIDAGVCEEMTYEEIQENYPLEFALRDQDKYRYRYPKGESYEDLVQRLEPVIMELERQENVLVICHQAVMRCLLAYFLDKPAEQLPYLKCPLHTVLKLTPVAYG
;
A
#
# COMPACT_ATOMS: atom_id res chain seq x y z
N GLU A 1 9.31 -5.40 6.81
CA GLU A 1 10.22 -4.24 6.87
C GLU A 1 11.13 -4.38 8.08
N PHE A 2 12.40 -3.99 7.96
CA PHE A 2 13.39 -4.01 9.04
C PHE A 2 13.83 -2.58 9.35
N ASN A 3 13.13 -1.93 10.29
CA ASN A 3 13.37 -0.53 10.64
C ASN A 3 14.49 -0.39 11.68
N VAL A 4 15.70 0.01 11.28
CA VAL A 4 16.86 0.11 12.18
C VAL A 4 16.62 1.13 13.32
N GLY A 5 15.74 2.11 13.09
CA GLY A 5 15.28 3.05 14.10
C GLY A 5 14.60 2.36 15.29
N GLN A 6 13.88 1.26 15.06
CA GLN A 6 13.23 0.43 16.08
C GLN A 6 14.26 -0.37 16.89
N TYR A 7 15.19 -1.08 16.23
CA TYR A 7 16.29 -1.80 16.90
C TYR A 7 17.08 -0.88 17.84
N ARG A 8 17.34 0.37 17.43
CA ARG A 8 17.98 1.36 18.28
C ARG A 8 17.10 1.75 19.47
N ARG A 9 15.79 1.97 19.28
CA ARG A 9 14.88 2.31 20.39
C ARG A 9 14.83 1.21 21.44
N ASP A 10 14.78 -0.06 21.01
CA ASP A 10 14.72 -1.20 21.92
C ASP A 10 16.00 -1.36 22.74
N LEU A 11 17.16 -1.06 22.12
CA LEU A 11 18.46 -1.15 22.79
C LEU A 11 18.74 0.04 23.74
N VAL A 12 18.47 1.27 23.29
CA VAL A 12 18.80 2.50 24.05
C VAL A 12 17.69 2.86 25.06
N LYS A 13 16.46 2.40 24.84
CA LYS A 13 15.23 2.59 25.64
C LYS A 13 14.73 4.03 25.79
N LYS A 14 15.63 5.01 25.95
CA LYS A 14 15.27 6.43 26.07
C LYS A 14 16.13 7.29 25.16
N TYR A 15 15.49 7.94 24.20
CA TYR A 15 16.12 8.98 23.39
C TYR A 15 16.32 10.25 24.25
N LYS A 16 17.48 10.89 24.12
CA LYS A 16 17.81 12.13 24.86
C LYS A 16 17.81 13.34 23.93
N SER A 17 18.65 13.30 22.90
CA SER A 17 18.87 14.42 21.98
C SER A 17 19.60 13.98 20.71
N PHE A 18 19.68 14.91 19.76
CA PHE A 18 20.41 14.77 18.50
C PHE A 18 21.90 14.42 18.68
N GLU A 19 22.49 14.69 19.85
CA GLU A 19 23.89 14.41 20.16
C GLU A 19 24.25 12.92 20.01
N PHE A 20 23.27 12.02 20.16
CA PHE A 20 23.44 10.60 19.87
C PHE A 20 23.85 10.32 18.41
N PHE A 21 23.48 11.22 17.49
CA PHE A 21 23.71 11.08 16.06
C PHE A 21 24.95 11.81 15.55
N LEU A 22 25.65 12.55 16.41
CA LEU A 22 26.86 13.24 16.04
C LEU A 22 27.92 12.27 15.49
N PRO A 23 28.71 12.67 14.47
CA PRO A 23 29.71 11.80 13.85
C PRO A 23 30.85 11.41 14.81
N ASP A 24 31.20 12.30 15.73
CA ASP A 24 32.25 12.15 16.74
C ASP A 24 31.79 11.41 18.00
N ASN A 25 30.50 11.08 18.11
CA ASN A 25 29.97 10.25 19.18
C ASN A 25 30.29 8.76 18.91
N GLU A 26 31.47 8.31 19.35
CA GLU A 26 31.95 6.93 19.16
C GLU A 26 31.00 5.87 19.73
N GLU A 27 30.43 6.12 20.92
CA GLU A 27 29.48 5.20 21.56
C GLU A 27 28.19 5.10 20.74
N GLY A 28 27.62 6.24 20.34
CA GLY A 28 26.43 6.30 19.49
C GLY A 28 26.66 5.66 18.12
N LEU A 29 27.83 5.84 17.52
CA LEU A 29 28.22 5.17 16.27
C LEU A 29 28.31 3.65 16.45
N LYS A 30 28.94 3.17 17.52
CA LYS A 30 29.06 1.74 17.84
C LYS A 30 27.69 1.10 18.03
N ILE A 31 26.81 1.74 18.79
CA ILE A 31 25.43 1.27 19.00
C ILE A 31 24.67 1.23 17.67
N ARG A 32 24.71 2.29 16.85
CA ARG A 32 24.06 2.31 15.53
C ARG A 32 24.59 1.24 14.58
N LYS A 33 25.90 0.94 14.61
CA LYS A 33 26.50 -0.16 13.85
C LYS A 33 25.98 -1.52 14.35
N GLN A 34 25.88 -1.73 15.66
CA GLN A 34 25.32 -2.95 16.25
C GLN A 34 23.85 -3.16 15.87
N CYS A 35 23.01 -2.12 15.94
CA CYS A 35 21.61 -2.21 15.53
C CYS A 35 21.45 -2.59 14.05
N ALA A 36 22.29 -2.01 13.17
CA ALA A 36 22.27 -2.36 11.76
C ALA A 36 22.66 -3.83 11.52
N LEU A 37 23.68 -4.34 12.23
CA LEU A 37 24.08 -5.75 12.14
C LEU A 37 23.00 -6.70 12.67
N ALA A 38 22.35 -6.34 13.78
CA ALA A 38 21.22 -7.12 14.31
C ALA A 38 20.08 -7.20 13.28
N ALA A 39 19.70 -6.06 12.68
CA ALA A 39 18.69 -6.04 11.64
C ALA A 39 19.10 -6.84 10.39
N LEU A 40 20.37 -6.83 9.97
CA LEU A 40 20.86 -7.67 8.87
C LEU A 40 20.80 -9.17 9.19
N ASN A 41 21.04 -9.57 10.43
CA ASN A 41 20.88 -10.97 10.83
C ASN A 41 19.41 -11.41 10.70
N ASP A 42 18.46 -10.56 11.10
CA ASP A 42 17.03 -10.85 10.97
C ASP A 42 16.59 -10.85 9.49
N VAL A 43 17.18 -9.99 8.66
CA VAL A 43 17.01 -10.05 7.19
C VAL A 43 17.45 -11.41 6.64
N ARG A 44 18.60 -11.93 7.08
CA ARG A 44 19.09 -13.25 6.66
C ARG A 44 18.12 -14.35 7.09
N GLN A 45 17.68 -14.34 8.34
CA GLN A 45 16.72 -15.31 8.86
C GLN A 45 15.42 -15.29 8.03
N TYR A 46 14.87 -14.10 7.80
CA TYR A 46 13.64 -13.96 7.03
C TYR A 46 13.76 -14.47 5.58
N LEU A 47 14.83 -14.10 4.88
CA LEU A 47 15.04 -14.49 3.48
C LEU A 47 15.46 -15.95 3.30
N SER A 48 16.23 -16.51 4.23
CA SER A 48 16.75 -17.89 4.11
C SER A 48 15.92 -18.95 4.82
N GLU A 49 15.20 -18.60 5.88
CA GLU A 49 14.57 -19.58 6.79
C GLU A 49 13.05 -19.44 6.85
N GLU A 50 12.49 -18.25 6.60
CA GLU A 50 11.06 -17.95 6.78
C GLU A 50 10.28 -17.81 5.46
N ASN A 51 10.85 -18.25 4.34
CA ASN A 51 10.28 -18.10 2.99
C ASN A 51 10.00 -16.63 2.58
N GLY A 52 10.73 -15.68 3.17
CA GLY A 52 10.72 -14.28 2.76
C GLY A 52 11.35 -14.10 1.38
N HIS A 53 10.75 -13.24 0.55
CA HIS A 53 11.24 -13.00 -0.82
C HIS A 53 11.91 -11.63 -0.98
N VAL A 54 11.44 -10.61 -0.24
CA VAL A 54 11.94 -9.24 -0.30
C VAL A 54 12.05 -8.69 1.12
N ALA A 55 13.22 -8.20 1.49
CA ALA A 55 13.46 -7.53 2.76
C ALA A 55 13.71 -6.03 2.52
N VAL A 56 12.86 -5.17 3.08
CA VAL A 56 13.04 -3.71 3.06
C VAL A 56 13.85 -3.31 4.29
N PHE A 57 15.08 -2.88 4.10
CA PHE A 57 15.99 -2.44 5.16
C PHE A 57 15.91 -0.92 5.33
N ASP A 58 15.04 -0.47 6.24
CA ASP A 58 14.78 0.96 6.47
C ASP A 58 15.79 1.56 7.46
N ALA A 59 16.73 2.33 6.91
CA ALA A 59 17.69 3.15 7.64
C ALA A 59 18.21 4.28 6.75
N THR A 60 18.88 5.28 7.35
CA THR A 60 19.42 6.42 6.59
C THR A 60 20.46 6.02 5.55
N ASN A 61 21.34 5.07 5.87
CA ASN A 61 22.35 4.50 4.95
C ASN A 61 23.11 5.56 4.10
N THR A 62 23.39 6.71 4.73
CA THR A 62 23.87 7.92 4.06
C THR A 62 25.33 7.88 3.65
N THR A 63 26.14 6.95 4.19
CA THR A 63 27.57 6.82 3.84
C THR A 63 27.82 5.66 2.89
N ARG A 64 28.86 5.76 2.05
CA ARG A 64 29.29 4.68 1.16
C ARG A 64 29.77 3.46 1.91
N GLU A 65 30.53 3.62 2.99
CA GLU A 65 30.97 2.52 3.87
C GLU A 65 29.78 1.65 4.32
N ARG A 66 28.69 2.31 4.74
CA ARG A 66 27.47 1.61 5.17
C ARG A 66 26.81 0.86 4.03
N ARG A 67 26.68 1.49 2.85
CA ARG A 67 26.06 0.84 1.67
C ARG A 67 26.90 -0.32 1.16
N GLU A 68 28.23 -0.19 1.16
CA GLU A 68 29.15 -1.27 0.80
C GLU A 68 29.02 -2.47 1.75
N THR A 69 28.83 -2.22 3.05
CA THR A 69 28.59 -3.28 4.04
C THR A 69 27.31 -4.05 3.72
N ILE A 70 26.22 -3.34 3.39
CA ILE A 70 24.93 -3.95 3.02
C ILE A 70 25.03 -4.71 1.70
N TYR A 71 25.73 -4.15 0.71
CA TYR A 71 25.94 -4.79 -0.59
C TYR A 71 26.73 -6.10 -0.44
N LYS A 72 27.86 -6.08 0.28
CA LYS A 72 28.66 -7.28 0.56
C LYS A 72 27.87 -8.35 1.32
N PHE A 73 27.08 -7.93 2.33
CA PHE A 73 26.17 -8.86 3.01
C PHE A 73 25.19 -9.51 2.03
N GLY A 74 24.65 -8.76 1.07
CA GLY A 74 23.82 -9.31 0.00
C GLY A 74 24.57 -10.34 -0.84
N GLU A 75 25.76 -10.00 -1.35
CA GLU A 75 26.59 -10.89 -2.17
C GLU A 75 26.96 -12.19 -1.44
N GLU A 76 27.41 -12.09 -0.18
CA GLU A 76 27.82 -13.23 0.64
C GLU A 76 26.70 -14.23 0.90
N ASN A 77 25.44 -13.78 0.93
CA ASN A 77 24.27 -14.63 1.13
C ASN A 77 23.51 -14.94 -0.18
N GLY A 78 24.02 -14.49 -1.34
CA GLY A 78 23.37 -14.70 -2.63
C GLY A 78 22.10 -13.87 -2.86
N TYR A 79 21.92 -12.78 -2.11
CA TYR A 79 20.79 -11.86 -2.26
C TYR A 79 21.11 -10.75 -3.25
N LYS A 80 20.10 -10.29 -3.99
CA LYS A 80 20.20 -9.07 -4.80
C LYS A 80 19.93 -7.84 -3.93
N THR A 81 20.67 -6.76 -4.17
CA THR A 81 20.48 -5.47 -3.50
C THR A 81 19.96 -4.43 -4.49
N PHE A 82 18.91 -3.70 -4.10
CA PHE A 82 18.35 -2.58 -4.86
C PHE A 82 18.17 -1.38 -3.93
N PHE A 83 18.86 -0.28 -4.19
CA PHE A 83 18.79 0.91 -3.34
C PHE A 83 17.65 1.85 -3.78
N VAL A 84 16.91 2.38 -2.81
CA VAL A 84 15.91 3.44 -3.02
C VAL A 84 16.37 4.64 -2.21
N GLU A 85 16.79 5.70 -2.89
CA GLU A 85 17.23 6.94 -2.25
C GLU A 85 16.17 8.02 -2.47
N SER A 86 15.61 8.57 -1.39
CA SER A 86 14.72 9.73 -1.44
C SER A 86 15.52 10.99 -1.12
N VAL A 87 15.56 11.92 -2.05
CA VAL A 87 16.26 13.19 -1.90
C VAL A 87 15.25 14.32 -2.04
N CYS A 88 15.11 15.13 -1.00
CA CYS A 88 14.25 16.30 -1.00
C CYS A 88 15.08 17.48 -0.53
N VAL A 89 15.17 18.52 -1.36
CA VAL A 89 15.87 19.77 -1.01
C VAL A 89 14.91 20.92 -0.74
N ASP A 90 13.62 20.72 -1.02
CA ASP A 90 12.55 21.69 -0.76
C ASP A 90 12.32 21.87 0.76
N PRO A 91 12.59 23.06 1.33
CA PRO A 91 12.40 23.32 2.76
C PRO A 91 10.95 23.20 3.24
N GLU A 92 9.97 23.53 2.38
CA GLU A 92 8.55 23.48 2.75
C GLU A 92 8.09 22.03 2.92
N VAL A 93 8.50 21.17 1.99
CA VAL A 93 8.24 19.73 2.05
C VAL A 93 8.92 19.10 3.28
N ILE A 94 10.17 19.47 3.54
CA ILE A 94 10.91 18.98 4.71
C ILE A 94 10.17 19.37 6.00
N ALA A 95 9.76 20.64 6.12
CA ALA A 95 9.03 21.12 7.29
C ALA A 95 7.68 20.39 7.46
N ALA A 96 6.91 20.22 6.39
CA ALA A 96 5.64 19.50 6.41
C ALA A 96 5.81 18.04 6.88
N ASN A 97 6.83 17.33 6.38
CA ASN A 97 7.12 15.95 6.74
C ASN A 97 7.53 15.79 8.22
N ILE A 98 8.29 16.74 8.76
CA ILE A 98 8.68 16.74 10.18
C ILE A 98 7.45 16.84 11.06
N VAL A 99 6.55 17.78 10.76
CA VAL A 99 5.31 17.97 11.52
C VAL A 99 4.40 16.75 11.45
N GLN A 100 4.19 16.19 10.25
CA GLN A 100 3.25 15.07 10.06
C GLN A 100 3.73 13.76 10.66
N VAL A 101 5.02 13.42 10.50
CA VAL A 101 5.51 12.06 10.76
C VAL A 101 6.32 11.97 12.05
N LYS A 102 7.02 13.04 12.44
CA LYS A 102 8.04 12.97 13.50
C LYS A 102 7.57 13.50 14.84
N LEU A 103 6.55 14.36 14.87
CA LEU A 103 5.89 14.74 16.12
C LEU A 103 5.13 13.58 16.78
N GLY A 104 4.63 12.63 15.97
CA GLY A 104 4.05 11.37 16.46
C GLY A 104 5.07 10.26 16.76
N SER A 105 6.38 10.53 16.64
CA SER A 105 7.42 9.53 16.82
C SER A 105 7.58 9.13 18.30
N PRO A 106 7.81 7.85 18.61
CA PRO A 106 8.17 7.40 19.96
C PRO A 106 9.44 8.06 20.52
N ASP A 107 10.29 8.64 19.66
CA ASP A 107 11.50 9.37 20.10
C ASP A 107 11.15 10.69 20.85
N TYR A 108 9.95 11.27 20.67
CA TYR A 108 9.59 12.61 21.15
C TYR A 108 8.35 12.67 22.07
N VAL A 109 7.95 11.53 22.66
CA VAL A 109 6.72 11.42 23.48
C VAL A 109 6.67 12.43 24.64
N ASP A 110 7.80 12.74 25.25
CA ASP A 110 7.90 13.63 26.41
C ASP A 110 8.32 15.07 26.04
N CYS A 111 8.34 15.42 24.75
CA CYS A 111 8.81 16.72 24.25
C CYS A 111 7.65 17.57 23.73
N SER A 112 7.77 18.90 23.84
CA SER A 112 6.87 19.78 23.11
C SER A 112 7.13 19.72 21.60
N ASN A 113 6.15 20.12 20.78
CA ASN A 113 6.29 20.11 19.33
C ASN A 113 7.44 20.99 18.84
N ASP A 114 7.67 22.13 19.50
CA ASP A 114 8.73 23.07 19.14
C ASP A 114 10.12 22.47 19.47
N GLU A 115 10.29 21.89 20.66
CA GLU A 115 11.52 21.21 21.07
C GLU A 115 11.84 20.01 20.19
N ALA A 116 10.83 19.19 19.87
CA ALA A 116 10.97 18.04 18.99
C ALA A 116 11.40 18.46 17.57
N THR A 117 10.81 19.54 17.05
CA THR A 117 11.16 20.09 15.74
C THR A 117 12.60 20.61 15.73
N GLU A 118 13.01 21.36 16.76
CA GLU A 118 14.37 21.89 16.86
C GLU A 118 15.43 20.77 16.98
N ASP A 119 15.19 19.77 17.83
CA ASP A 119 16.07 18.61 17.97
C ASP A 119 16.18 17.82 16.65
N PHE A 120 15.05 17.59 15.98
CA PHE A 120 15.03 16.84 14.72
C PHE A 120 15.75 17.58 13.59
N MET A 121 15.64 18.91 13.52
CA MET A 121 16.41 19.71 12.58
C MET A 121 17.92 19.60 12.83
N LYS A 122 18.37 19.67 14.10
CA LYS A 122 19.78 19.45 14.46
C LYS A 122 20.24 18.03 14.12
N ARG A 123 19.38 17.03 14.30
CA ARG A 123 19.62 15.64 13.90
C ARG A 123 19.81 15.53 12.37
N ILE A 124 19.02 16.22 11.56
CA ILE A 124 19.21 16.27 10.10
C ILE A 124 20.59 16.86 9.76
N GLU A 125 20.99 17.96 10.39
CA GLU A 125 22.31 18.57 10.17
C GLU A 125 23.46 17.60 10.49
N CYS A 126 23.33 16.75 11.51
CA CYS A 126 24.32 15.71 11.81
C CYS A 126 24.53 14.75 10.64
N TYR A 127 23.45 14.37 9.93
CA TYR A 127 23.54 13.49 8.77
C TYR A 127 24.07 14.21 7.52
N LYS A 128 23.70 15.48 7.31
CA LYS A 128 24.17 16.27 6.16
C LYS A 128 25.69 16.33 6.07
N ASN A 129 26.38 16.46 7.22
CA ASN A 129 27.85 16.55 7.27
C ASN A 129 28.56 15.28 6.80
N SER A 130 27.89 14.13 6.77
CA SER A 130 28.46 12.83 6.39
C SER A 130 27.70 12.18 5.22
N TYR A 131 26.80 12.90 4.58
CA TYR A 131 25.94 12.35 3.55
C TYR A 131 26.67 12.27 2.20
N GLU A 132 26.81 11.05 1.70
CA GLU A 132 27.35 10.72 0.40
C GLU A 132 26.20 10.13 -0.45
N THR A 133 25.60 10.95 -1.31
CA THR A 133 24.50 10.50 -2.20
C THR A 133 24.97 9.44 -3.21
N LEU A 134 24.05 8.63 -3.75
CA LEU A 134 24.39 7.71 -4.85
C LEU A 134 24.83 8.50 -6.09
N ASP A 135 25.94 8.13 -6.68
CA ASP A 135 26.58 8.86 -7.77
C ASP A 135 26.68 8.01 -9.04
N GLU A 136 26.33 8.57 -10.20
CA GLU A 136 26.29 7.84 -11.47
C GLU A 136 27.66 7.30 -11.91
N THR A 137 28.76 7.91 -11.46
CA THR A 137 30.12 7.49 -11.83
C THR A 137 30.69 6.51 -10.81
N LEU A 138 30.53 6.81 -9.52
CA LEU A 138 31.14 6.06 -8.42
C LEU A 138 30.31 4.83 -8.03
N ASP A 139 28.98 4.91 -8.18
CA ASP A 139 28.03 3.84 -7.89
C ASP A 139 27.44 3.20 -9.17
N LYS A 140 28.12 3.39 -10.32
CA LYS A 140 27.67 2.97 -11.67
C LYS A 140 27.26 1.50 -11.79
N ASP A 141 27.83 0.64 -10.95
CA ASP A 141 27.62 -0.81 -10.96
C ASP A 141 26.48 -1.26 -10.04
N LEU A 142 25.95 -0.36 -9.20
CA LEU A 142 24.85 -0.65 -8.27
C LEU A 142 23.48 -0.49 -8.95
N SER A 143 22.51 -1.29 -8.53
CA SER A 143 21.11 -1.15 -8.94
C SER A 143 20.37 -0.22 -7.98
N TYR A 144 19.83 0.88 -8.48
CA TYR A 144 19.14 1.84 -7.63
C TYR A 144 18.12 2.72 -8.35
N ILE A 145 17.26 3.36 -7.56
CA ILE A 145 16.41 4.49 -7.96
C ILE A 145 16.63 5.65 -6.97
N LYS A 146 16.84 6.85 -7.52
CA LYS A 146 16.78 8.11 -6.78
C LYS A 146 15.45 8.78 -7.07
N ILE A 147 14.71 9.15 -6.03
CA ILE A 147 13.45 9.88 -6.10
C ILE A 147 13.74 11.29 -5.63
N MET A 148 13.62 12.26 -6.54
CA MET A 148 13.97 13.65 -6.27
C MET A 148 12.72 14.49 -6.08
N ASP A 149 12.71 15.29 -5.01
CA ASP A 149 11.65 16.22 -4.63
C ASP A 149 10.27 15.57 -4.70
N VAL A 150 10.12 14.47 -3.95
CA VAL A 150 8.85 13.75 -3.77
C VAL A 150 8.24 13.25 -5.09
N GLY A 151 9.10 12.75 -5.97
CA GLY A 151 8.68 12.14 -7.23
C GLY A 151 8.56 13.11 -8.40
N ARG A 152 9.09 14.33 -8.27
CA ARG A 152 9.19 15.29 -9.38
C ARG A 152 10.09 14.79 -10.50
N SER A 153 11.19 14.12 -10.13
CA SER A 153 12.08 13.47 -11.10
C SER A 153 12.73 12.23 -10.51
N TYR A 154 13.19 11.34 -11.38
CA TYR A 154 13.73 10.05 -11.01
C TYR A 154 15.03 9.79 -11.76
N LEU A 155 15.98 9.13 -11.10
CA LEU A 155 17.17 8.59 -11.73
C LEU A 155 17.22 7.10 -11.42
N VAL A 156 17.19 6.25 -12.45
CA VAL A 156 17.20 4.80 -12.30
C VAL A 156 18.48 4.24 -12.92
N ASN A 157 19.20 3.41 -12.17
CA ASN A 157 20.42 2.75 -12.64
C ASN A 157 20.31 1.23 -12.52
N ARG A 158 20.73 0.53 -13.59
CA ARG A 158 20.89 -0.93 -13.65
C ARG A 158 19.76 -1.77 -13.03
N VAL A 159 18.55 -1.65 -13.56
CA VAL A 159 17.45 -2.58 -13.21
C VAL A 159 17.79 -3.98 -13.71
N MET A 160 17.92 -4.94 -12.80
CA MET A 160 18.41 -6.30 -13.10
C MET A 160 17.31 -7.31 -13.40
N ASP A 161 16.10 -7.12 -12.87
CA ASP A 161 15.03 -8.10 -13.00
C ASP A 161 13.63 -7.47 -12.96
N HIS A 162 12.63 -8.35 -13.12
CA HIS A 162 11.22 -7.98 -13.14
C HIS A 162 10.78 -7.31 -11.82
N ILE A 163 11.21 -7.82 -10.67
CA ILE A 163 10.79 -7.27 -9.37
C ILE A 163 11.31 -5.84 -9.22
N GLN A 164 12.59 -5.59 -9.54
CA GLN A 164 13.16 -4.24 -9.52
C GLN A 164 12.44 -3.30 -10.50
N SER A 165 12.13 -3.77 -11.71
CA SER A 165 11.37 -2.97 -12.68
C SER A 165 9.97 -2.62 -12.15
N ARG A 166 9.33 -3.53 -11.42
CA ARG A 166 8.02 -3.33 -10.81
C ARG A 166 8.07 -2.38 -9.61
N ILE A 167 9.14 -2.43 -8.81
CA ILE A 167 9.40 -1.45 -7.74
C ILE A 167 9.56 -0.05 -8.34
N VAL A 168 10.37 0.11 -9.39
CA VAL A 168 10.53 1.39 -10.10
C VAL A 168 9.18 1.89 -10.62
N TYR A 169 8.42 1.03 -11.30
CA TYR A 169 7.10 1.37 -11.81
C TYR A 169 6.15 1.83 -10.68
N TYR A 170 6.11 1.11 -9.56
CA TYR A 170 5.28 1.49 -8.41
C TYR A 170 5.68 2.86 -7.85
N LEU A 171 6.97 3.05 -7.56
CA LEU A 171 7.50 4.29 -6.99
C LEU A 171 7.29 5.51 -7.88
N MET A 172 7.20 5.32 -9.20
CA MET A 172 6.92 6.40 -10.15
C MET A 172 5.43 6.77 -10.25
N ASN A 173 4.52 5.93 -9.75
CA ASN A 173 3.08 6.17 -9.83
C ASN A 173 2.45 6.61 -8.50
N ILE A 174 3.13 6.43 -7.37
CA ILE A 174 2.66 6.92 -6.07
C ILE A 174 2.92 8.43 -5.92
N HIS A 175 2.14 9.07 -5.05
CA HIS A 175 2.34 10.45 -4.64
C HIS A 175 1.92 10.65 -3.18
N VAL A 176 2.39 11.74 -2.56
CA VAL A 176 2.06 12.07 -1.16
C VAL A 176 1.02 13.18 -1.03
N THR A 177 0.50 13.72 -2.14
CA THR A 177 -0.54 14.76 -2.06
C THR A 177 -1.78 14.23 -1.32
N PRO A 178 -2.32 14.98 -0.34
CA PRO A 178 -3.49 14.57 0.41
C PRO A 178 -4.69 14.32 -0.50
N ARG A 179 -5.34 13.17 -0.32
CA ARG A 179 -6.48 12.74 -1.14
C ARG A 179 -7.47 11.90 -0.32
N SER A 180 -8.62 11.59 -0.91
CA SER A 180 -9.58 10.65 -0.34
C SER A 180 -10.06 9.63 -1.38
N ILE A 181 -10.00 8.36 -1.01
CA ILE A 181 -10.54 7.26 -1.83
C ILE A 181 -11.84 6.79 -1.18
N TYR A 182 -12.91 6.75 -1.96
CA TYR A 182 -14.23 6.31 -1.53
C TYR A 182 -14.52 4.96 -2.18
N LEU A 183 -14.79 3.94 -1.37
CA LEU A 183 -15.16 2.61 -1.85
C LEU A 183 -16.59 2.31 -1.42
N CYS A 184 -17.41 1.89 -2.38
CA CYS A 184 -18.72 1.32 -2.07
C CYS A 184 -19.09 0.22 -3.06
N ARG A 185 -20.04 -0.61 -2.68
CA ARG A 185 -20.67 -1.54 -3.61
C ARG A 185 -21.74 -0.81 -4.42
N HIS A 186 -22.12 -1.41 -5.54
CA HIS A 186 -23.39 -1.10 -6.19
C HIS A 186 -24.55 -1.12 -5.16
N GLY A 187 -25.62 -0.37 -5.45
CA GLY A 187 -26.88 -0.54 -4.72
C GLY A 187 -27.39 -1.97 -4.78
N GLU A 188 -28.15 -2.41 -3.78
CA GLU A 188 -28.80 -3.73 -3.78
C GLU A 188 -29.41 -4.09 -5.15
N SER A 189 -29.10 -5.28 -5.66
CA SER A 189 -29.59 -5.79 -6.94
C SER A 189 -30.68 -6.85 -6.77
N GLU A 190 -31.37 -7.17 -7.87
CA GLU A 190 -32.41 -8.22 -7.89
C GLU A 190 -31.87 -9.61 -7.48
N LEU A 191 -30.61 -9.95 -7.79
CA LEU A 191 -30.02 -11.22 -7.33
C LEU A 191 -29.63 -11.19 -5.85
N ASN A 192 -29.32 -10.01 -5.29
CA ASN A 192 -29.05 -9.92 -3.85
C ASN A 192 -30.31 -10.25 -3.03
N LEU A 193 -31.49 -9.79 -3.47
CA LEU A 193 -32.76 -10.13 -2.84
C LEU A 193 -33.04 -11.64 -2.83
N LYS A 194 -32.51 -12.35 -3.83
CA LYS A 194 -32.66 -13.80 -4.00
C LYS A 194 -31.51 -14.61 -3.40
N GLY A 195 -30.50 -13.97 -2.81
CA GLY A 195 -29.30 -14.64 -2.30
C GLY A 195 -28.43 -15.31 -3.38
N ARG A 196 -28.55 -14.89 -4.64
CA ARG A 196 -27.81 -15.45 -5.78
C ARG A 196 -26.51 -14.68 -6.04
N ILE A 197 -25.45 -15.40 -6.40
CA ILE A 197 -24.12 -14.83 -6.70
C ILE A 197 -23.96 -14.56 -8.20
N GLY A 198 -23.01 -13.70 -8.58
CA GLY A 198 -22.70 -13.45 -9.99
C GLY A 198 -23.79 -12.70 -10.77
N GLY A 199 -23.89 -12.99 -12.06
CA GLY A 199 -24.86 -12.48 -13.02
C GLY A 199 -24.69 -10.98 -13.32
N ASP A 200 -25.63 -10.45 -14.12
CA ASP A 200 -25.72 -9.01 -14.42
C ASP A 200 -27.11 -8.40 -14.16
N PRO A 201 -27.66 -8.54 -12.94
CA PRO A 201 -28.95 -7.95 -12.59
C PRO A 201 -28.88 -6.41 -12.52
N GLY A 202 -30.04 -5.78 -12.71
CA GLY A 202 -30.23 -4.38 -12.36
C GLY A 202 -30.43 -4.17 -10.85
N LEU A 203 -30.52 -2.90 -10.47
CA LEU A 203 -30.82 -2.47 -9.10
C LEU A 203 -32.26 -2.79 -8.69
N SER A 204 -32.44 -3.21 -7.43
CA SER A 204 -33.73 -3.26 -6.76
C SER A 204 -34.27 -1.85 -6.50
N VAL A 205 -35.51 -1.75 -6.00
CA VAL A 205 -36.08 -0.46 -5.55
C VAL A 205 -35.19 0.20 -4.49
N ARG A 206 -34.76 -0.57 -3.47
CA ARG A 206 -33.84 -0.09 -2.43
C ARG A 206 -32.45 0.23 -2.98
N GLY A 207 -31.99 -0.51 -4.00
CA GLY A 207 -30.75 -0.20 -4.71
C GLY A 207 -30.78 1.17 -5.38
N LYS A 208 -31.91 1.52 -6.01
CA LYS A 208 -32.11 2.85 -6.63
C LYS A 208 -32.23 3.96 -5.59
N GLU A 209 -32.83 3.68 -4.44
CA GLU A 209 -32.87 4.62 -3.31
C GLU A 209 -31.46 4.91 -2.79
N PHE A 210 -30.64 3.87 -2.58
CA PHE A 210 -29.24 4.05 -2.22
C PHE A 210 -28.47 4.87 -3.24
N ALA A 211 -28.66 4.63 -4.55
CA ALA A 211 -27.98 5.40 -5.58
C ALA A 211 -28.29 6.91 -5.49
N LYS A 212 -29.55 7.27 -5.18
CA LYS A 212 -29.94 8.67 -4.91
C LYS A 212 -29.30 9.22 -3.63
N SER A 213 -29.28 8.43 -2.55
CA SER A 213 -28.64 8.84 -1.30
C SER A 213 -27.12 9.00 -1.44
N LEU A 214 -26.48 8.15 -2.26
CA LEU A 214 -25.06 8.26 -2.59
C LEU A 214 -24.78 9.54 -3.38
N ALA A 215 -25.63 9.88 -4.36
CA ALA A 215 -25.52 11.14 -5.09
C ALA A 215 -25.60 12.35 -4.16
N GLN A 216 -26.57 12.36 -3.24
CA GLN A 216 -26.69 13.41 -2.24
C GLN A 216 -25.44 13.48 -1.33
N PHE A 217 -25.00 12.34 -0.79
CA PHE A 217 -23.82 12.27 0.07
C PHE A 217 -22.58 12.84 -0.62
N ILE A 218 -22.29 12.41 -1.84
CA ILE A 218 -21.11 12.85 -2.60
C ILE A 218 -21.16 14.36 -2.88
N ASN A 219 -22.33 14.89 -3.25
CA ASN A 219 -22.52 16.33 -3.45
C ASN A 219 -22.28 17.13 -2.16
N GLU A 220 -22.76 16.63 -1.02
CA GLU A 220 -22.57 17.27 0.29
C GLU A 220 -21.10 17.27 0.74
N GLN A 221 -20.29 16.30 0.30
CA GLN A 221 -18.86 16.28 0.61
C GLN A 221 -18.06 17.39 -0.13
N ASN A 222 -18.62 17.99 -1.19
CA ASN A 222 -18.01 19.05 -1.99
C ASN A 222 -16.56 18.72 -2.42
N ILE A 223 -16.37 17.50 -2.94
CA ILE A 223 -15.05 16.95 -3.30
C ILE A 223 -14.62 17.54 -4.65
N LYS A 224 -13.44 18.16 -4.68
CA LYS A 224 -12.86 18.70 -5.92
C LYS A 224 -12.35 17.57 -6.80
N ASP A 225 -12.60 17.72 -8.11
CA ASP A 225 -12.07 16.85 -9.17
C ASP A 225 -12.28 15.34 -8.92
N LEU A 226 -13.42 14.99 -8.31
CA LEU A 226 -13.77 13.60 -8.01
C LEU A 226 -13.93 12.79 -9.30
N LYS A 227 -13.11 11.74 -9.44
CA LYS A 227 -13.29 10.72 -10.47
C LYS A 227 -14.22 9.61 -9.96
N VAL A 228 -15.08 9.11 -10.84
CA VAL A 228 -16.00 8.01 -10.51
C VAL A 228 -15.70 6.82 -11.41
N TRP A 229 -15.42 5.67 -10.81
CA TRP A 229 -15.16 4.41 -11.51
C TRP A 229 -16.22 3.37 -11.19
N THR A 230 -16.53 2.57 -12.20
CA THR A 230 -17.51 1.50 -12.14
C THR A 230 -16.96 0.25 -12.80
N SER A 231 -17.54 -0.89 -12.46
CA SER A 231 -17.42 -2.07 -13.32
C SER A 231 -18.25 -1.92 -14.60
N GLN A 232 -18.15 -2.88 -15.52
CA GLN A 232 -19.03 -2.95 -16.69
C GLN A 232 -20.38 -3.62 -16.40
N MET A 233 -20.63 -4.04 -15.16
CA MET A 233 -21.90 -4.65 -14.76
C MET A 233 -22.98 -3.59 -14.50
N LYS A 234 -24.19 -3.88 -14.96
CA LYS A 234 -25.36 -2.98 -14.97
C LYS A 234 -25.62 -2.34 -13.61
N ARG A 235 -25.51 -3.10 -12.52
CA ARG A 235 -25.75 -2.62 -11.15
C ARG A 235 -24.78 -1.51 -10.70
N THR A 236 -23.50 -1.55 -11.07
CA THR A 236 -22.56 -0.46 -10.74
C THR A 236 -22.82 0.76 -11.61
N ILE A 237 -23.10 0.54 -12.90
CA ILE A 237 -23.42 1.59 -13.86
C ILE A 237 -24.67 2.37 -13.43
N GLN A 238 -25.78 1.67 -13.15
CA GLN A 238 -27.03 2.28 -12.68
C GLN A 238 -26.87 3.04 -11.36
N THR A 239 -25.93 2.61 -10.50
CA THR A 239 -25.63 3.34 -9.26
C THR A 239 -24.91 4.66 -9.59
N ALA A 240 -23.93 4.64 -10.49
CA ALA A 240 -23.20 5.83 -10.92
C ALA A 240 -24.06 6.81 -11.72
N GLU A 241 -24.98 6.34 -12.56
CA GLU A 241 -25.91 7.17 -13.34
C GLU A 241 -26.72 8.13 -12.45
N ALA A 242 -27.05 7.71 -11.22
CA ALA A 242 -27.79 8.54 -10.28
C ALA A 242 -26.99 9.74 -9.75
N LEU A 243 -25.65 9.72 -9.84
CA LEU A 243 -24.79 10.84 -9.40
C LEU A 243 -24.84 12.02 -10.38
N GLY A 244 -25.20 11.79 -11.65
CA GLY A 244 -25.25 12.85 -12.66
C GLY A 244 -23.88 13.43 -13.05
N VAL A 245 -22.80 12.69 -12.80
CA VAL A 245 -21.41 13.07 -13.15
C VAL A 245 -20.80 12.09 -14.14
N PRO A 246 -19.75 12.48 -14.90
CA PRO A 246 -19.00 11.54 -15.72
C PRO A 246 -18.41 10.40 -14.89
N TYR A 247 -18.44 9.19 -15.43
CA TYR A 247 -17.83 8.01 -14.81
C TYR A 247 -17.14 7.15 -15.86
N GLU A 248 -16.14 6.38 -15.44
CA GLU A 248 -15.39 5.46 -16.28
C GLU A 248 -15.76 4.01 -15.95
N GLN A 249 -15.86 3.18 -16.98
CA GLN A 249 -16.19 1.76 -16.83
C GLN A 249 -14.95 0.90 -17.04
N TRP A 250 -14.60 0.11 -16.03
CA TRP A 250 -13.41 -0.73 -16.02
C TRP A 250 -13.84 -2.20 -15.96
N LYS A 251 -13.54 -2.97 -17.02
CA LYS A 251 -13.85 -4.41 -17.04
C LYS A 251 -13.19 -5.16 -15.88
N VAL A 252 -11.97 -4.75 -15.52
CA VAL A 252 -11.21 -5.31 -14.40
C VAL A 252 -11.85 -5.06 -13.02
N LEU A 253 -12.87 -4.20 -12.93
CA LEU A 253 -13.68 -4.01 -11.72
C LEU A 253 -14.92 -4.93 -11.67
N ASN A 254 -15.16 -5.79 -12.67
CA ASN A 254 -16.25 -6.76 -12.61
C ASN A 254 -16.09 -7.69 -11.40
N GLU A 255 -17.22 -8.17 -10.86
CA GLU A 255 -17.22 -9.10 -9.73
C GLU A 255 -16.42 -10.38 -10.06
N ILE A 256 -15.98 -11.07 -9.02
CA ILE A 256 -15.35 -12.39 -9.17
C ILE A 256 -16.24 -13.32 -9.99
N ASP A 257 -15.66 -13.96 -11.01
CA ASP A 257 -16.36 -14.91 -11.86
C ASP A 257 -16.57 -16.24 -11.10
N ALA A 258 -17.82 -16.60 -10.81
CA ALA A 258 -18.16 -17.85 -10.16
C ALA A 258 -18.24 -19.04 -11.12
N GLY A 259 -17.94 -18.84 -12.41
CA GLY A 259 -17.89 -19.88 -13.44
C GLY A 259 -19.20 -20.66 -13.55
N VAL A 260 -19.13 -21.97 -13.34
CA VAL A 260 -20.33 -22.84 -13.38
C VAL A 260 -21.34 -22.55 -12.26
N CYS A 261 -20.94 -21.78 -11.23
CA CYS A 261 -21.79 -21.42 -10.08
C CYS A 261 -22.43 -20.02 -10.23
N GLU A 262 -22.29 -19.36 -11.37
CA GLU A 262 -22.95 -18.09 -11.66
C GLU A 262 -24.49 -18.20 -11.52
N GLU A 263 -25.10 -17.15 -10.98
CA GLU A 263 -26.54 -17.03 -10.72
C GLU A 263 -27.13 -18.06 -9.72
N MET A 264 -26.33 -18.89 -9.06
CA MET A 264 -26.79 -19.84 -8.03
C MET A 264 -26.85 -19.22 -6.63
N THR A 265 -27.68 -19.76 -5.75
CA THR A 265 -27.56 -19.50 -4.30
C THR A 265 -26.47 -20.37 -3.68
N TYR A 266 -26.00 -20.02 -2.48
CA TYR A 266 -25.03 -20.86 -1.77
C TYR A 266 -25.59 -22.25 -1.42
N GLU A 267 -26.88 -22.34 -1.13
CA GLU A 267 -27.58 -23.61 -0.88
C GLU A 267 -27.60 -24.47 -2.15
N GLU A 268 -27.93 -23.88 -3.31
CA GLU A 268 -27.90 -24.58 -4.60
C GLU A 268 -26.48 -25.06 -4.94
N ILE A 269 -25.44 -24.30 -4.62
CA ILE A 269 -24.05 -24.71 -4.82
C ILE A 269 -23.69 -25.88 -3.89
N GLN A 270 -24.10 -25.82 -2.63
CA GLN A 270 -23.85 -26.88 -1.65
C GLN A 270 -24.54 -28.20 -2.06
N GLU A 271 -25.76 -28.12 -2.60
CA GLU A 271 -26.51 -29.30 -3.06
C GLU A 271 -25.94 -29.90 -4.35
N ASN A 272 -25.62 -29.07 -5.34
CA ASN A 272 -25.17 -29.54 -6.66
C ASN A 272 -23.66 -29.81 -6.75
N TYR A 273 -22.85 -29.10 -5.95
CA TYR A 273 -21.39 -29.17 -5.93
C TYR A 273 -20.82 -29.22 -4.50
N PRO A 274 -21.18 -30.23 -3.68
CA PRO A 274 -20.81 -30.29 -2.26
C PRO A 274 -19.29 -30.32 -2.02
N LEU A 275 -18.54 -30.97 -2.91
CA LEU A 275 -17.07 -31.00 -2.82
C LEU A 275 -16.47 -29.60 -3.05
N GLU A 276 -16.93 -28.90 -4.09
CA GLU A 276 -16.47 -27.55 -4.42
C GLU A 276 -16.80 -26.56 -3.29
N PHE A 277 -18.00 -26.67 -2.71
CA PHE A 277 -18.39 -25.88 -1.53
C PHE A 277 -17.43 -26.08 -0.36
N ALA A 278 -17.10 -27.35 -0.04
CA ALA A 278 -16.18 -27.68 1.05
C ALA A 278 -14.74 -27.23 0.77
N LEU A 279 -14.25 -27.38 -0.46
CA LEU A 279 -12.91 -26.93 -0.87
C LEU A 279 -12.78 -25.40 -0.76
N ARG A 280 -13.83 -24.67 -1.15
CA ARG A 280 -13.87 -23.21 -1.02
C ARG A 280 -13.84 -22.74 0.42
N ASP A 281 -14.49 -23.45 1.34
CA ASP A 281 -14.46 -23.09 2.75
C ASP A 281 -13.10 -23.38 3.41
N GLN A 282 -12.35 -24.37 2.91
CA GLN A 282 -11.03 -24.73 3.43
C GLN A 282 -9.93 -23.72 3.03
N ASP A 283 -9.89 -23.28 1.77
CA ASP A 283 -8.97 -22.23 1.30
C ASP A 283 -9.69 -21.26 0.36
N LYS A 284 -10.44 -20.34 0.95
CA LYS A 284 -11.25 -19.38 0.19
C LYS A 284 -10.43 -18.41 -0.65
N TYR A 285 -9.17 -18.18 -0.30
CA TYR A 285 -8.31 -17.27 -1.05
C TYR A 285 -7.83 -17.90 -2.37
N ARG A 286 -7.33 -19.15 -2.29
CA ARG A 286 -6.76 -19.86 -3.45
C ARG A 286 -7.78 -20.68 -4.23
N TYR A 287 -8.90 -21.05 -3.61
CA TYR A 287 -9.95 -21.79 -4.31
C TYR A 287 -10.42 -21.02 -5.55
N ARG A 288 -10.33 -21.68 -6.71
CA ARG A 288 -10.80 -21.17 -8.00
C ARG A 288 -12.08 -21.90 -8.38
N TYR A 289 -13.16 -21.15 -8.63
CA TYR A 289 -14.38 -21.76 -9.15
C TYR A 289 -14.12 -22.50 -10.48
N PRO A 290 -14.78 -23.64 -10.75
CA PRO A 290 -14.63 -24.30 -12.03
C PRO A 290 -15.05 -23.36 -13.18
N LYS A 291 -14.11 -23.10 -14.10
CA LYS A 291 -14.24 -22.12 -15.19
C LYS A 291 -14.48 -20.67 -14.71
N GLY A 292 -14.10 -20.35 -13.48
CA GLY A 292 -14.18 -19.01 -12.90
C GLY A 292 -12.84 -18.58 -12.31
N GLU A 293 -12.91 -17.73 -11.29
CA GLU A 293 -11.76 -17.08 -10.65
C GLU A 293 -11.61 -17.50 -9.17
N SER A 294 -10.40 -17.33 -8.63
CA SER A 294 -10.12 -17.26 -7.20
C SER A 294 -9.96 -15.80 -6.73
N TYR A 295 -9.83 -15.59 -5.42
CA TYR A 295 -9.42 -14.26 -4.92
C TYR A 295 -7.97 -13.92 -5.33
N GLU A 296 -7.10 -14.92 -5.48
CA GLU A 296 -5.74 -14.73 -6.01
C GLU A 296 -5.74 -14.22 -7.46
N ASP A 297 -6.59 -14.79 -8.33
CA ASP A 297 -6.79 -14.29 -9.70
C ASP A 297 -7.30 -12.85 -9.69
N LEU A 298 -8.23 -12.55 -8.77
CA LEU A 298 -8.80 -11.22 -8.64
C LEU A 298 -7.77 -10.18 -8.19
N VAL A 299 -6.85 -10.53 -7.28
CA VAL A 299 -5.75 -9.64 -6.86
C VAL A 299 -4.85 -9.31 -8.06
N GLN A 300 -4.50 -10.30 -8.88
CA GLN A 300 -3.70 -10.06 -10.09
C GLN A 300 -4.45 -9.18 -11.09
N ARG A 301 -5.75 -9.42 -11.29
CA ARG A 301 -6.60 -8.63 -12.20
C ARG A 301 -6.78 -7.18 -11.75
N LEU A 302 -6.80 -6.92 -10.44
CA LEU A 302 -7.02 -5.58 -9.87
C LEU A 302 -5.74 -4.76 -9.73
N GLU A 303 -4.56 -5.33 -10.00
CA GLU A 303 -3.30 -4.60 -9.92
C GLU A 303 -3.30 -3.29 -10.74
N PRO A 304 -3.76 -3.23 -12.01
CA PRO A 304 -3.81 -1.96 -12.74
C PRO A 304 -4.75 -0.92 -12.11
N VAL A 305 -5.82 -1.37 -11.42
CA VAL A 305 -6.72 -0.46 -10.69
C VAL A 305 -6.00 0.13 -9.50
N ILE A 306 -5.25 -0.68 -8.75
CA ILE A 306 -4.45 -0.20 -7.60
C ILE A 306 -3.42 0.83 -8.07
N MET A 307 -2.70 0.56 -9.16
CA MET A 307 -1.72 1.50 -9.71
C MET A 307 -2.35 2.83 -10.12
N GLU A 308 -3.53 2.79 -10.73
CA GLU A 308 -4.23 4.01 -11.09
C GLU A 308 -4.79 4.73 -9.84
N LEU A 309 -5.28 4.01 -8.82
CA LEU A 309 -5.67 4.61 -7.55
C LEU A 309 -4.50 5.32 -6.88
N GLU A 310 -3.30 4.73 -6.96
CA GLU A 310 -2.07 5.33 -6.42
C GLU A 310 -1.65 6.61 -7.15
N ARG A 311 -2.08 6.79 -8.40
CA ARG A 311 -1.76 7.95 -9.24
C ARG A 311 -2.78 9.07 -9.15
N GLN A 312 -4.01 8.76 -8.76
CA GLN A 312 -5.13 9.71 -8.74
C GLN A 312 -5.32 10.36 -7.38
N GLU A 313 -5.90 11.55 -7.34
CA GLU A 313 -6.29 12.18 -6.07
C GLU A 313 -7.63 11.62 -5.56
N ASN A 314 -8.74 12.33 -5.78
CA ASN A 314 -10.03 11.94 -5.23
C ASN A 314 -10.74 10.96 -6.18
N VAL A 315 -11.01 9.74 -5.71
CA VAL A 315 -11.67 8.71 -6.51
C VAL A 315 -12.79 8.03 -5.72
N LEU A 316 -13.96 7.89 -6.34
CA LEU A 316 -15.04 7.01 -5.90
C LEU A 316 -15.07 5.75 -6.78
N VAL A 317 -14.88 4.58 -6.18
CA VAL A 317 -15.01 3.28 -6.85
C VAL A 317 -16.30 2.61 -6.43
N ILE A 318 -17.22 2.43 -7.38
CA ILE A 318 -18.48 1.70 -7.21
C ILE A 318 -18.30 0.30 -7.81
N CYS A 319 -18.13 -0.69 -6.95
CA CYS A 319 -17.74 -2.04 -7.35
C CYS A 319 -18.61 -3.12 -6.67
N HIS A 320 -18.02 -4.27 -6.35
CA HIS A 320 -18.71 -5.46 -5.87
C HIS A 320 -18.07 -6.02 -4.60
N GLN A 321 -18.62 -7.08 -4.04
CA GLN A 321 -18.19 -7.55 -2.72
C GLN A 321 -16.79 -8.14 -2.75
N ALA A 322 -16.45 -9.02 -3.71
CA ALA A 322 -15.11 -9.61 -3.74
C ALA A 322 -14.06 -8.57 -4.17
N VAL A 323 -14.38 -7.74 -5.16
CA VAL A 323 -13.52 -6.64 -5.63
C VAL A 323 -13.20 -5.65 -4.50
N MET A 324 -14.21 -5.18 -3.78
CA MET A 324 -14.03 -4.21 -2.69
C MET A 324 -13.18 -4.80 -1.55
N ARG A 325 -13.30 -6.10 -1.27
CA ARG A 325 -12.44 -6.78 -0.29
C ARG A 325 -10.97 -6.75 -0.72
N CYS A 326 -10.66 -7.02 -1.98
CA CYS A 326 -9.28 -6.95 -2.48
C CYS A 326 -8.71 -5.54 -2.36
N LEU A 327 -9.47 -4.53 -2.78
CA LEU A 327 -9.03 -3.13 -2.69
C LEU A 327 -8.81 -2.71 -1.22
N LEU A 328 -9.72 -3.07 -0.31
CA LEU A 328 -9.55 -2.78 1.11
C LEU A 328 -8.38 -3.53 1.73
N ALA A 329 -8.14 -4.78 1.34
CA ALA A 329 -7.02 -5.54 1.86
C ALA A 329 -5.68 -4.90 1.48
N TYR A 330 -5.58 -4.33 0.28
CA TYR A 330 -4.42 -3.56 -0.13
C TYR A 330 -4.22 -2.31 0.76
N PHE A 331 -5.24 -1.45 0.88
CA PHE A 331 -5.09 -0.20 1.64
C PHE A 331 -5.00 -0.38 3.16
N LEU A 332 -5.51 -1.48 3.71
CA LEU A 332 -5.52 -1.76 5.16
C LEU A 332 -4.48 -2.81 5.58
N ASP A 333 -3.56 -3.14 4.68
CA ASP A 333 -2.49 -4.14 4.84
C ASP A 333 -3.02 -5.44 5.47
N LYS A 334 -4.01 -6.06 4.81
CA LYS A 334 -4.64 -7.29 5.28
C LYS A 334 -4.05 -8.51 4.58
N PRO A 335 -3.68 -9.56 5.34
CA PRO A 335 -3.10 -10.76 4.77
C PRO A 335 -4.14 -11.54 3.95
N ALA A 336 -3.64 -12.41 3.06
CA ALA A 336 -4.43 -13.17 2.10
C ALA A 336 -5.54 -14.01 2.78
N GLU A 337 -5.27 -14.53 3.97
CA GLU A 337 -6.22 -15.35 4.75
C GLU A 337 -7.41 -14.54 5.28
N GLN A 338 -7.23 -13.23 5.51
CA GLN A 338 -8.28 -12.35 6.03
C GLN A 338 -9.07 -11.67 4.91
N LEU A 339 -8.44 -11.42 3.75
CA LEU A 339 -9.00 -10.69 2.62
C LEU A 339 -10.40 -11.19 2.21
N PRO A 340 -10.66 -12.50 1.98
CA PRO A 340 -11.97 -13.00 1.56
C PRO A 340 -13.12 -12.79 2.58
N TYR A 341 -12.78 -12.37 3.80
CA TYR A 341 -13.71 -12.24 4.92
C TYR A 341 -13.92 -10.80 5.38
N LEU A 342 -13.23 -9.82 4.79
CA LEU A 342 -13.43 -8.41 5.10
C LEU A 342 -14.91 -8.00 4.88
N LYS A 343 -15.46 -7.22 5.81
CA LYS A 343 -16.86 -6.82 5.79
C LYS A 343 -17.05 -5.61 4.87
N CYS A 344 -17.73 -5.84 3.75
CA CYS A 344 -18.10 -4.81 2.77
C CYS A 344 -19.63 -4.80 2.61
N PRO A 345 -20.39 -4.25 3.58
CA PRO A 345 -21.84 -4.27 3.53
C PRO A 345 -22.37 -3.46 2.33
N LEU A 346 -23.59 -3.80 1.88
CA LEU A 346 -24.33 -2.95 0.94
C LEU A 346 -24.62 -1.59 1.58
N HIS A 347 -24.82 -0.59 0.72
CA HIS A 347 -25.30 0.74 1.11
C HIS A 347 -24.42 1.49 2.11
N THR A 348 -23.12 1.17 2.14
CA THR A 348 -22.13 1.80 3.02
C THR A 348 -20.97 2.32 2.17
N VAL A 349 -20.54 3.54 2.42
CA VAL A 349 -19.34 4.13 1.81
C VAL A 349 -18.20 4.03 2.81
N LEU A 350 -17.08 3.45 2.40
CA LEU A 350 -15.83 3.47 3.14
C LEU A 350 -14.94 4.58 2.57
N LYS A 351 -14.65 5.58 3.40
CA LYS A 351 -13.72 6.65 3.07
C LYS A 351 -12.34 6.30 3.61
N LEU A 352 -11.37 6.20 2.73
CA LEU A 352 -9.96 6.00 3.04
C LEU A 352 -9.24 7.34 2.88
N THR A 353 -8.53 7.76 3.93
CA THR A 353 -7.71 8.97 3.93
C THR A 353 -6.29 8.53 4.29
N PRO A 354 -5.33 8.59 3.36
CA PRO A 354 -3.94 8.26 3.67
C PRO A 354 -3.42 9.15 4.79
N VAL A 355 -2.85 8.53 5.83
CA VAL A 355 -2.12 9.18 6.92
C VAL A 355 -0.71 8.57 7.01
N ALA A 356 0.15 9.12 7.87
CA ALA A 356 1.50 8.59 8.01
C ALA A 356 1.45 7.11 8.45
N TYR A 357 2.14 6.24 7.70
CA TYR A 357 2.21 4.79 7.92
C TYR A 357 0.87 4.02 7.77
N GLY A 358 -0.15 4.58 7.10
CA GLY A 358 -1.40 3.85 6.82
C GLY A 358 -2.50 4.65 6.13
#